data_AF-A0A958WQ35-F1
#
_entry.id   AF-A0A958WQ35-F1
#
_cell.length_a   1.000
_cell.length_b   1.000
_cell.length_c   1.000
_cell.angle_alpha   90.00
_cell.angle_beta   90.00
_cell.angle_gamma   90.00
#
_symmetry.space_group_name_H-M   'P 1'
#
loop_
_entity.id
_entity.type
_entity.pdbx_description
1 polymer ?
#
loop_
_entity_poly.entity_id
_entity_poly.type
_entity_poly.pdbx_seq_one_letter_code
_entity_poly.pdbx_strand_id
1 'polypeptide(L)'
;QKNKGEITALDLDYRRNTLSFRFAALDFSDPGSNEFYYRLQGYEEEWVFNGSEGFVRYPNLPPGSYTLEVKATNSDGILGENIRSLALRIRPPFWRTWWFYGLCVLFVAGLGWAWSQYRLQQAVKMERLRVKISSDLHDEVGTLLSGLAMQTEVLELTARQEDKPRLHRIAELSRSAMLSMRDTVWAIDARKDKLENLLDRIREFAAETLTPKNFHFDLTVKNLDLKKTLPVDVRQNLYLICKEALTNIAKHSNGDAVQVSFTRTGEVLEMRISDNGRVEEKPYKTTGLGLSNMRMRAERLGGSIEFSSENGFCVSVRIKMP
;
A
#
# COMPACT_ATOMS: atom_id res chain seq x y z
N GLN A 1 -1.14 35.94 52.22
CA GLN A 1 -0.53 35.62 53.53
C GLN A 1 -1.40 34.57 54.22
N LYS A 2 -0.86 33.37 54.44
CA LYS A 2 -1.49 32.33 55.27
C LYS A 2 -0.63 32.24 56.53
N ASN A 3 -1.09 32.82 57.63
CA ASN A 3 -0.47 32.66 58.94
C ASN A 3 -1.07 31.38 59.55
N LYS A 4 -0.38 30.23 59.47
CA LYS A 4 -0.86 28.92 59.97
C LYS A 4 0.28 27.89 59.98
N GLY A 5 0.77 27.56 61.19
CA GLY A 5 1.59 26.38 61.50
C GLY A 5 3.00 26.36 60.92
N GLU A 6 3.93 25.66 61.58
CA GLU A 6 5.20 25.28 60.96
C GLU A 6 4.89 24.38 59.76
N ILE A 7 5.05 24.90 58.55
CA ILE A 7 4.95 24.10 57.33
C ILE A 7 6.27 23.37 57.18
N THR A 8 6.26 22.06 57.37
CA THR A 8 7.45 21.20 57.26
C THR A 8 7.61 20.59 55.87
N ALA A 9 6.55 20.60 55.04
CA ALA A 9 6.57 20.05 53.68
C ALA A 9 5.67 20.82 52.70
N LEU A 10 6.12 20.93 51.44
CA LEU A 10 5.41 21.55 50.34
C LEU A 10 5.41 20.66 49.09
N ASP A 11 4.22 20.25 48.61
CA ASP A 11 4.05 19.51 47.35
C ASP A 11 3.51 20.45 46.26
N LEU A 12 4.25 20.55 45.16
CA LEU A 12 4.02 21.48 44.07
C LEU A 12 3.89 20.75 42.74
N ASP A 13 3.02 21.27 41.89
CA ASP A 13 2.94 20.85 40.49
C ASP A 13 4.14 21.40 39.69
N TYR A 14 4.49 20.73 38.58
CA TYR A 14 5.63 21.11 37.72
C TYR A 14 5.55 22.55 37.20
N ARG A 15 4.35 23.16 37.18
CA ARG A 15 4.13 24.56 36.77
C ARG A 15 4.52 25.59 37.83
N ARG A 16 4.60 25.19 39.10
CA ARG A 16 4.93 26.07 40.24
C ARG A 16 6.37 25.83 40.67
N ASN A 17 7.30 25.96 39.74
CA ASN A 17 8.70 25.60 39.94
C ASN A 17 9.65 26.79 40.11
N THR A 18 9.12 28.02 40.18
CA THR A 18 9.88 29.20 40.58
C THR A 18 9.54 29.53 42.02
N LEU A 19 10.50 29.33 42.92
CA LEU A 19 10.30 29.47 44.36
C LEU A 19 11.17 30.59 44.92
N SER A 20 10.59 31.35 45.84
CA SER A 20 11.28 32.41 46.56
C SER A 20 11.08 32.18 48.05
N PHE A 21 12.18 32.20 48.80
CA PHE A 21 12.18 32.01 50.24
C PHE A 21 12.72 33.27 50.92
N ARG A 22 12.10 33.63 52.05
CA ARG A 22 12.55 34.72 52.90
C ARG A 22 12.78 34.18 54.31
N PHE A 23 13.90 34.56 54.89
CA PHE A 23 14.39 34.14 56.19
C PHE A 23 14.37 35.33 57.14
N ALA A 24 14.22 35.04 58.42
CA ALA A 24 14.38 36.00 59.49
C ALA A 24 15.02 35.29 60.68
N ALA A 25 16.04 35.89 61.27
CA ALA A 25 16.58 35.46 62.55
C ALA A 25 15.68 35.98 63.67
N LEU A 26 15.61 35.25 64.79
CA LEU A 26 14.85 35.64 65.97
C LEU A 26 15.60 36.62 66.89
N ASP A 27 16.83 37.01 66.54
CA ASP A 27 17.62 38.03 67.24
C ASP A 27 17.32 39.42 66.67
N PHE A 28 16.74 40.28 67.52
CA PHE A 28 16.28 41.63 67.17
C PHE A 28 17.23 42.74 67.66
N SER A 29 18.34 42.37 68.30
CA SER A 29 19.31 43.32 68.89
C SER A 29 19.98 44.20 67.83
N ASP A 30 20.41 43.59 66.72
CA ASP A 30 20.86 44.28 65.51
C ASP A 30 20.52 43.43 64.26
N PRO A 31 19.36 43.65 63.62
CA PRO A 31 18.92 42.85 62.48
C PRO A 31 19.86 42.92 61.27
N GLY A 32 20.71 43.95 61.17
CA GLY A 32 21.63 44.17 60.05
C GLY A 32 22.90 43.33 60.09
N SER A 33 23.25 42.78 61.27
CA SER A 33 24.47 41.98 61.49
C SER A 33 24.26 40.47 61.35
N ASN A 34 23.01 40.01 61.19
CA ASN A 34 22.71 38.59 61.04
C ASN A 34 23.09 38.12 59.63
N GLU A 35 23.93 37.10 59.56
CA GLU A 35 24.33 36.47 58.31
C GLU A 35 23.60 35.15 58.09
N PHE A 36 23.10 34.93 56.88
CA PHE A 36 22.35 33.73 56.52
C PHE A 36 23.17 32.81 55.62
N TYR A 37 23.10 31.52 55.92
CA TYR A 37 23.58 30.46 55.04
C TYR A 37 22.42 29.55 54.70
N TYR A 38 22.31 29.16 53.43
CA TYR A 38 21.30 28.21 53.00
C TYR A 38 21.91 27.11 52.12
N ARG A 39 21.19 26.01 51.98
CA ARG A 39 21.40 25.05 50.89
C ARG A 39 20.10 24.37 50.49
N LEU A 40 19.95 24.05 49.21
CA LEU A 40 18.85 23.22 48.70
C LEU A 40 19.33 21.82 48.34
N GLN A 41 19.30 20.90 49.30
CA GLN A 41 19.69 19.51 49.08
C GLN A 41 18.85 18.89 47.94
N GLY A 42 19.52 18.23 47.01
CA GLY A 42 18.91 17.71 45.77
C GLY A 42 19.05 18.66 44.57
N TYR A 43 19.48 19.90 44.79
CA TYR A 43 19.86 20.86 43.73
C TYR A 43 21.31 21.33 43.87
N GLU A 44 21.73 21.64 45.10
CA GLU A 44 23.08 22.02 45.48
C GLU A 44 23.50 21.27 46.75
N GLU A 45 24.78 20.90 46.85
CA GLU A 45 25.31 20.09 47.98
C GLU A 45 25.99 20.95 49.06
N GLU A 46 26.58 22.08 48.66
CA GLU A 46 27.33 22.98 49.53
C GLU A 46 26.47 24.11 50.12
N TRP A 47 26.93 24.70 51.22
CA TRP A 47 26.27 25.86 51.85
C TRP A 47 26.62 27.15 51.13
N VAL A 48 25.60 27.91 50.74
CA VAL A 48 25.73 29.22 50.10
C VAL A 48 25.57 30.32 51.14
N PHE A 49 26.53 31.24 51.20
CA PHE A 49 26.45 32.46 52.01
C PHE A 49 25.59 33.51 51.32
N ASN A 50 24.66 34.12 52.07
CA ASN A 50 23.67 35.06 51.52
C ASN A 50 23.67 36.44 52.22
N GLY A 51 24.76 36.77 52.93
CA GLY A 51 24.84 38.01 53.72
C GLY A 51 23.63 38.19 54.63
N SER A 52 23.14 39.43 54.73
CA SER A 52 22.02 39.82 55.59
C SER A 52 20.67 40.01 54.87
N GLU A 53 20.60 39.77 53.56
CA GLU A 53 19.36 40.00 52.78
C GLU A 53 18.21 39.04 53.13
N GLY A 54 18.56 37.85 53.66
CA GLY A 54 17.57 36.87 54.10
C GLY A 54 16.61 36.44 52.97
N PHE A 55 17.03 36.48 51.71
CA PHE A 55 16.17 36.17 50.56
C PHE A 55 16.90 35.30 49.53
N VAL A 56 16.27 34.22 49.07
CA VAL A 56 16.79 33.39 47.98
C VAL A 56 15.69 33.06 46.99
N ARG A 57 16.04 33.01 45.71
CA ARG A 57 15.13 32.66 44.62
C ARG A 57 15.71 31.56 43.76
N TYR A 58 14.94 30.50 43.57
CA TYR A 58 15.24 29.40 42.67
C TYR A 58 14.30 29.45 41.46
N PRO A 59 14.76 29.98 40.32
CA PRO A 59 13.98 29.93 39.08
C PRO A 59 14.00 28.53 38.47
N ASN A 60 12.84 28.07 37.99
CA ASN A 60 12.72 26.87 37.16
C ASN A 60 13.34 25.58 37.75
N LEU A 61 13.09 25.30 39.03
CA LEU A 61 13.55 24.06 39.66
C LEU A 61 13.00 22.83 38.91
N PRO A 62 13.84 21.83 38.58
CA PRO A 62 13.37 20.63 37.91
C PRO A 62 12.44 19.81 38.82
N PRO A 63 11.58 18.94 38.28
CA PRO A 63 10.82 17.98 39.09
C PRO A 63 11.75 17.10 39.93
N GLY A 64 11.46 16.97 41.22
CA GLY A 64 12.35 16.31 42.17
C GLY A 64 11.88 16.49 43.61
N SER A 65 12.63 15.88 44.53
CA SER A 65 12.48 16.09 45.97
C SER A 65 13.68 16.87 46.46
N TYR A 66 13.43 17.96 47.18
CA TYR A 66 14.43 18.87 47.70
C TYR A 66 14.20 19.12 49.19
N THR A 67 15.27 19.46 49.91
CA THR A 67 15.18 19.94 51.29
C THR A 67 15.92 21.27 51.38
N LEU A 68 15.18 22.35 51.63
CA LEU A 68 15.78 23.65 51.89
C LEU A 68 16.24 23.69 53.34
N GLU A 69 17.52 23.91 53.57
CA GLU A 69 18.10 24.08 54.89
C GLU A 69 18.65 25.49 55.05
N VAL A 70 18.43 26.09 56.22
CA VAL A 70 18.84 27.45 56.53
C VAL A 70 19.43 27.48 57.93
N LYS A 71 20.56 28.19 58.07
CA LYS A 71 21.18 28.53 59.35
C LYS A 71 21.55 30.01 59.35
N ALA A 72 21.59 30.62 60.52
CA ALA A 72 21.92 32.04 60.68
C ALA A 72 22.98 32.23 61.76
N THR A 73 23.75 33.31 61.68
CA THR A 73 24.59 33.78 62.78
C THR A 73 23.76 34.62 63.76
N ASN A 74 24.20 34.70 65.01
CA ASN A 74 23.66 35.62 66.02
C ASN A 74 24.36 36.99 65.93
N SER A 75 23.91 38.00 66.68
CA SER A 75 24.53 39.34 66.72
C SER A 75 26.05 39.36 67.03
N ASP A 76 26.58 38.32 67.68
CA ASP A 76 28.03 38.16 67.96
C ASP A 76 28.82 37.49 66.81
N GLY A 77 28.21 37.25 65.65
CA GLY A 77 28.85 36.57 64.50
C GLY A 77 29.03 35.06 64.67
N ILE A 78 28.54 34.48 65.77
CA ILE A 78 28.62 33.04 66.03
C ILE A 78 27.52 32.33 65.22
N LEU A 79 27.92 31.33 64.43
CA LEU A 79 27.01 30.51 63.64
C LEU A 79 26.14 29.63 64.57
N GLY A 80 24.83 29.78 64.49
CA GLY A 80 23.91 28.95 65.25
C GLY A 80 23.90 27.49 64.77
N GLU A 81 23.86 26.55 65.71
CA GLU A 81 23.76 25.11 65.41
C GLU A 81 22.35 24.68 64.95
N ASN A 82 21.35 25.53 65.13
CA ASN A 82 19.96 25.23 64.79
C ASN A 82 19.69 25.42 63.28
N ILE A 83 19.72 24.31 62.55
CA ILE A 83 19.32 24.27 61.12
C ILE A 83 17.79 24.14 61.03
N ARG A 84 17.15 25.05 60.29
CA ARG A 84 15.74 24.93 59.92
C ARG A 84 15.61 24.32 58.54
N SER A 85 14.79 23.27 58.41
CA SER A 85 14.60 22.52 57.17
C SER A 85 13.15 22.59 56.66
N LEU A 86 12.96 22.69 55.34
CA LEU A 86 11.67 22.60 54.65
C LEU A 86 11.75 21.59 53.50
N ALA A 87 10.93 20.53 53.57
CA ALA A 87 10.83 19.55 52.49
C ALA A 87 9.99 20.09 51.32
N LEU A 88 10.47 19.89 50.10
CA LEU A 88 9.89 20.42 48.86
C LEU A 88 9.80 19.29 47.84
N ARG A 89 8.64 19.06 47.25
CA ARG A 89 8.47 18.07 46.17
C ARG A 89 7.82 18.74 44.96
N ILE A 90 8.50 18.72 43.82
CA ILE A 90 7.96 19.19 42.54
C ILE A 90 7.60 17.95 41.70
N ARG A 91 6.31 17.69 41.50
CA ARG A 91 5.82 16.52 40.75
C ARG A 91 6.18 16.65 39.26
N PRO A 92 6.57 15.55 38.58
CA PRO A 92 6.83 15.58 37.14
C PRO A 92 5.53 15.78 36.35
N PRO A 93 5.60 16.38 35.15
CA PRO A 93 4.44 16.50 34.27
C PRO A 93 3.97 15.12 33.80
N PHE A 94 2.65 14.98 33.58
CA PHE A 94 2.04 13.70 33.26
C PHE A 94 2.59 13.06 31.97
N TRP A 95 3.00 13.85 30.98
CA TRP A 95 3.56 13.34 29.72
C TRP A 95 4.99 12.80 29.83
N ARG A 96 5.65 12.95 30.99
CA ARG A 96 6.97 12.34 31.28
C ARG A 96 6.85 11.10 32.17
N THR A 97 5.64 10.57 32.34
CA THR A 97 5.40 9.36 33.14
C THR A 97 5.38 8.11 32.25
N TRP A 98 5.78 6.97 32.80
CA TRP A 98 5.87 5.70 32.07
C TRP A 98 4.53 5.25 31.47
N TRP A 99 3.41 5.47 32.18
CA TRP A 99 2.09 5.09 31.69
C TRP A 99 1.67 5.91 30.47
N PHE A 100 2.10 7.18 30.38
CA PHE A 100 1.83 8.03 29.23
C PHE A 100 2.56 7.50 27.99
N TYR A 101 3.82 7.08 28.12
CA TYR A 101 4.54 6.40 27.03
C TYR A 101 3.83 5.12 26.62
N GLY A 102 3.31 4.33 27.58
CA GLY A 102 2.49 3.15 27.29
C GLY A 102 1.24 3.49 26.47
N LEU A 103 0.55 4.58 26.81
CA LEU A 103 -0.63 5.05 26.07
C LEU A 103 -0.26 5.51 24.65
N CYS A 104 0.88 6.19 24.47
CA CYS A 104 1.37 6.55 23.13
C CYS A 104 1.67 5.32 22.28
N VAL A 105 2.32 4.30 22.84
CA VAL A 105 2.60 3.04 22.12
C VAL A 105 1.29 2.35 21.74
N LEU A 106 0.32 2.26 22.65
CA LEU A 106 -1.00 1.69 22.36
C LEU A 106 -1.74 2.47 21.28
N PHE A 107 -1.65 3.80 21.30
CA PHE A 107 -2.26 4.64 20.27
C PHE A 107 -1.67 4.35 18.88
N VAL A 108 -0.34 4.30 18.77
CA VAL A 108 0.35 3.98 17.50
C VAL A 108 0.01 2.55 17.04
N ALA A 109 0.00 1.58 17.95
CA ALA A 109 -0.41 0.21 17.64
C ALA A 109 -1.87 0.15 17.16
N GLY A 110 -2.77 0.90 17.79
CA GLY A 110 -4.17 1.03 17.40
C GLY A 110 -4.34 1.63 16.00
N LEU A 111 -3.56 2.66 15.66
CA LEU A 111 -3.52 3.23 14.31
C LEU A 111 -3.03 2.22 13.27
N GLY A 112 -1.96 1.47 13.58
CA GLY A 112 -1.44 0.42 12.71
C GLY A 112 -2.46 -0.71 12.49
N TRP A 113 -3.15 -1.13 13.55
CA TRP A 113 -4.23 -2.13 13.47
C TRP A 113 -5.41 -1.62 12.64
N ALA A 114 -5.89 -0.40 12.89
CA ALA A 114 -6.97 0.21 12.15
C ALA A 114 -6.63 0.36 10.66
N TRP A 115 -5.40 0.76 10.34
CA TRP A 115 -4.89 0.83 8.97
C TRP A 115 -4.88 -0.55 8.29
N SER A 116 -4.41 -1.58 8.99
CA SER A 116 -4.43 -2.96 8.48
C SER A 116 -5.84 -3.45 8.19
N GLN A 117 -6.79 -3.17 9.10
CA GLN A 117 -8.20 -3.52 8.91
C GLN A 117 -8.82 -2.77 7.73
N TYR A 118 -8.52 -1.48 7.60
CA TYR A 118 -8.96 -0.67 6.47
C TYR A 118 -8.45 -1.24 5.13
N ARG A 119 -7.17 -1.60 5.04
CA ARG A 119 -6.59 -2.25 3.86
C ARG A 119 -7.28 -3.57 3.51
N LEU A 120 -7.54 -4.42 4.51
CA LEU A 120 -8.23 -5.69 4.30
C LEU A 120 -9.65 -5.47 3.78
N GLN A 121 -10.40 -4.54 4.36
CA GLN A 121 -11.74 -4.20 3.90
C GLN A 121 -11.74 -3.66 2.46
N GLN A 122 -10.76 -2.83 2.10
CA GLN A 122 -10.62 -2.36 0.72
C GLN A 122 -10.36 -3.51 -0.25
N ALA A 123 -9.47 -4.45 0.09
CA ALA A 123 -9.18 -5.61 -0.74
C ALA A 123 -10.44 -6.46 -0.99
N VAL A 124 -11.19 -6.78 0.07
CA VAL A 124 -12.46 -7.55 -0.04
C VAL A 124 -13.52 -6.78 -0.82
N LYS A 125 -13.64 -5.45 -0.64
CA LYS A 125 -14.57 -4.61 -1.41
C LYS A 125 -14.23 -4.64 -2.90
N MET A 126 -12.95 -4.53 -3.25
CA MET A 126 -12.51 -4.55 -4.64
C MET A 126 -12.78 -5.91 -5.29
N GLU A 127 -12.53 -7.01 -4.58
CA GLU A 127 -12.83 -8.36 -5.06
C GLU A 127 -14.33 -8.56 -5.31
N ARG A 128 -15.18 -8.16 -4.36
CA ARG A 128 -16.65 -8.21 -4.52
C ARG A 128 -17.12 -7.38 -5.71
N LEU A 129 -16.55 -6.20 -5.90
CA LEU A 129 -16.88 -5.34 -7.03
C LEU A 129 -16.51 -6.01 -8.36
N ARG A 130 -15.35 -6.66 -8.46
CA ARG A 130 -14.96 -7.40 -9.67
C ARG A 130 -15.91 -8.55 -10.00
N VAL A 131 -16.30 -9.34 -9.00
CA VAL A 131 -17.27 -10.43 -9.18
C VAL A 131 -18.62 -9.87 -9.63
N LYS A 132 -19.08 -8.78 -9.00
CA LYS A 132 -20.34 -8.12 -9.36
C LYS A 132 -20.31 -7.60 -10.80
N ILE A 133 -19.29 -6.83 -11.17
CA ILE A 133 -19.13 -6.31 -12.55
C ILE A 133 -19.09 -7.46 -13.55
N SER A 134 -18.39 -8.55 -13.23
CA SER A 134 -18.31 -9.73 -14.11
C SER A 134 -19.67 -10.37 -14.33
N SER A 135 -20.50 -10.47 -13.28
CA SER A 135 -21.88 -10.98 -13.39
C SER A 135 -22.77 -10.02 -14.19
N ASP A 136 -22.79 -8.73 -13.83
CA ASP A 136 -23.64 -7.72 -14.47
C ASP A 136 -23.33 -7.62 -15.98
N LEU A 137 -22.05 -7.68 -16.37
CA LEU A 137 -21.64 -7.73 -17.77
C LEU A 137 -22.07 -9.02 -18.48
N HIS A 138 -21.98 -10.17 -17.82
CA HIS A 138 -22.39 -11.46 -18.39
C HIS A 138 -23.91 -11.51 -18.62
N ASP A 139 -24.68 -11.07 -17.64
CA ASP A 139 -26.13 -11.21 -17.63
C ASP A 139 -26.81 -10.12 -18.46
N GLU A 140 -26.51 -8.84 -18.21
CA GLU A 140 -27.24 -7.73 -18.83
C GLU A 140 -26.69 -7.40 -20.22
N VAL A 141 -25.39 -7.06 -20.31
CA VAL A 141 -24.77 -6.69 -21.59
C VAL A 141 -24.74 -7.89 -22.54
N GLY A 142 -24.54 -9.09 -22.00
CA GLY A 142 -24.53 -10.34 -22.76
C GLY A 142 -25.87 -10.64 -23.41
N THR A 143 -26.94 -10.52 -22.64
CA THR A 143 -28.31 -10.73 -23.13
C THR A 143 -28.70 -9.67 -24.16
N LEU A 144 -28.39 -8.39 -23.91
CA LEU A 144 -28.72 -7.29 -24.81
C LEU A 144 -28.07 -7.42 -26.18
N LEU A 145 -26.75 -7.66 -26.23
CA LEU A 145 -26.03 -7.78 -27.50
C LEU A 145 -26.41 -9.07 -28.25
N SER A 146 -26.69 -10.17 -27.54
CA SER A 146 -27.19 -11.41 -28.16
C SER A 146 -28.59 -11.20 -28.75
N GLY A 147 -29.46 -10.51 -28.02
CA GLY A 147 -30.79 -10.12 -28.50
C GLY A 147 -30.72 -9.19 -29.71
N LEU A 148 -29.81 -8.21 -29.71
CA LEU A 148 -29.58 -7.33 -30.86
C LEU A 148 -29.11 -8.09 -32.10
N ALA A 149 -28.15 -9.02 -31.95
CA ALA A 149 -27.70 -9.85 -33.06
C ALA A 149 -28.86 -10.69 -33.64
N MET A 150 -29.63 -11.35 -32.76
CA MET A 150 -30.77 -12.18 -33.17
C MET A 150 -31.88 -11.36 -33.84
N GLN A 151 -32.25 -10.20 -33.28
CA GLN A 151 -33.26 -9.31 -33.88
C GLN A 151 -32.80 -8.79 -35.25
N THR A 152 -31.50 -8.48 -35.39
CA THR A 152 -30.95 -8.02 -36.66
C THR A 152 -31.00 -9.12 -37.72
N GLU A 153 -30.69 -10.37 -37.36
CA GLU A 153 -30.82 -11.53 -38.26
C GLU A 153 -32.27 -11.78 -38.67
N VAL A 154 -33.23 -11.68 -37.74
CA VAL A 154 -34.66 -11.81 -38.05
C VAL A 154 -35.12 -10.70 -39.00
N LEU A 155 -34.68 -9.45 -38.79
CA LEU A 155 -34.95 -8.34 -39.70
C LEU A 155 -34.35 -8.59 -41.08
N GLU A 156 -33.16 -9.20 -41.16
CA GLU A 156 -32.50 -9.50 -42.43
C GLU A 156 -33.29 -10.48 -43.31
N LEU A 157 -34.07 -11.38 -42.70
CA LEU A 157 -34.93 -12.33 -43.43
C LEU A 157 -36.06 -11.64 -44.21
N THR A 158 -36.58 -10.52 -43.69
CA THR A 158 -37.71 -9.78 -44.28
C THR A 158 -37.31 -8.45 -44.93
N ALA A 159 -36.04 -8.04 -44.76
CA ALA A 159 -35.50 -6.80 -45.31
C ALA A 159 -35.34 -6.83 -46.83
N ARG A 160 -35.44 -5.63 -47.43
CA ARG A 160 -35.12 -5.39 -48.84
C ARG A 160 -33.63 -5.66 -49.10
N GLN A 161 -33.28 -6.08 -50.32
CA GLN A 161 -31.88 -6.39 -50.67
C GLN A 161 -30.91 -5.25 -50.39
N GLU A 162 -31.35 -3.99 -50.53
CA GLU A 162 -30.54 -2.79 -50.26
C GLU A 162 -30.16 -2.63 -48.78
N ASP A 163 -31.00 -3.13 -47.86
CA ASP A 163 -30.81 -2.99 -46.41
C ASP A 163 -30.03 -4.17 -45.80
N LYS A 164 -30.01 -5.33 -46.47
CA LYS A 164 -29.32 -6.54 -45.98
C LYS A 164 -27.85 -6.33 -45.63
N PRO A 165 -27.02 -5.64 -46.45
CA PRO A 165 -25.61 -5.40 -46.09
C PRO A 165 -25.44 -4.59 -44.80
N ARG A 166 -26.37 -3.66 -44.52
CA ARG A 166 -26.34 -2.85 -43.30
C ARG A 166 -26.72 -3.68 -42.07
N LEU A 167 -27.78 -4.49 -42.17
CA LEU A 167 -28.21 -5.40 -41.12
C LEU A 167 -27.12 -6.45 -40.83
N HIS A 168 -26.57 -7.08 -41.85
CA HIS A 168 -25.46 -8.02 -41.69
C HIS A 168 -24.27 -7.38 -40.95
N ARG A 169 -23.92 -6.14 -41.27
CA ARG A 169 -22.85 -5.41 -40.56
C ARG A 169 -23.19 -5.14 -39.09
N ILE A 170 -24.44 -4.81 -38.76
CA ILE A 170 -24.89 -4.63 -37.36
C ILE A 170 -24.82 -5.95 -36.58
N ALA A 171 -25.23 -7.06 -37.20
CA ALA A 171 -25.18 -8.38 -36.59
C ALA A 171 -23.71 -8.81 -36.32
N GLU A 172 -22.82 -8.60 -37.29
CA GLU A 172 -21.37 -8.84 -37.13
C GLU A 172 -20.73 -7.97 -36.04
N LEU A 173 -21.04 -6.67 -35.99
CA LEU A 173 -20.54 -5.78 -34.94
C LEU A 173 -21.02 -6.22 -33.55
N SER A 174 -22.30 -6.61 -33.43
CA SER A 174 -22.87 -7.12 -32.17
C SER A 174 -22.19 -8.41 -31.73
N ARG A 175 -21.94 -9.36 -32.65
CA ARG A 175 -21.17 -10.59 -32.39
C ARG A 175 -19.75 -10.30 -31.96
N SER A 176 -19.06 -9.38 -32.64
CA SER A 176 -17.70 -8.99 -32.29
C SER A 176 -17.63 -8.32 -30.92
N ALA A 177 -18.60 -7.46 -30.59
CA ALA A 177 -18.71 -6.83 -29.27
C ALA A 177 -18.95 -7.88 -28.18
N MET A 178 -19.83 -8.85 -28.42
CA MET A 178 -20.06 -10.00 -27.53
C MET A 178 -18.80 -10.79 -27.23
N LEU A 179 -18.01 -11.10 -28.26
CA LEU A 179 -16.75 -11.83 -28.10
C LEU A 179 -15.73 -11.04 -27.27
N SER A 180 -15.56 -9.74 -27.57
CA SER A 180 -14.66 -8.87 -26.82
C SER A 180 -15.08 -8.69 -25.36
N MET A 181 -16.38 -8.60 -25.11
CA MET A 181 -16.92 -8.48 -23.75
C MET A 181 -16.72 -9.78 -22.97
N ARG A 182 -16.99 -10.96 -23.56
CA ARG A 182 -16.69 -12.26 -22.92
C ARG A 182 -15.23 -12.40 -22.54
N ASP A 183 -14.31 -12.00 -23.43
CA ASP A 183 -12.87 -12.01 -23.13
C ASP A 183 -12.52 -11.05 -21.98
N THR A 184 -13.19 -9.89 -21.91
CA THR A 184 -13.00 -8.90 -20.84
C THR A 184 -13.56 -9.38 -19.50
N VAL A 185 -14.77 -9.95 -19.50
CA VAL A 185 -15.40 -10.55 -18.31
C VAL A 185 -14.52 -11.66 -17.75
N TRP A 186 -14.01 -12.56 -18.61
CA TRP A 186 -13.09 -13.61 -18.20
C TRP A 186 -11.82 -13.04 -17.53
N ALA A 187 -11.28 -11.95 -18.07
CA ALA A 187 -10.07 -11.30 -17.54
C ALA A 187 -10.29 -10.56 -16.21
N ILE A 188 -11.49 -10.03 -15.96
CA ILE A 188 -11.81 -9.28 -14.73
C ILE A 188 -12.30 -10.20 -13.60
N ASP A 189 -12.80 -11.40 -13.95
CA ASP A 189 -13.31 -12.36 -12.97
C ASP A 189 -12.19 -12.83 -12.02
N ALA A 190 -12.27 -12.39 -10.76
CA ALA A 190 -11.31 -12.69 -9.69
C ALA A 190 -11.22 -14.20 -9.39
N ARG A 191 -12.27 -14.97 -9.70
CA ARG A 191 -12.27 -16.44 -9.55
C ARG A 191 -11.29 -17.12 -10.50
N LYS A 192 -10.76 -16.39 -11.51
CA LYS A 192 -9.91 -16.90 -12.58
C LYS A 192 -8.47 -16.35 -12.55
N ASP A 193 -8.00 -15.82 -11.42
CA ASP A 193 -6.71 -15.10 -11.35
C ASP A 193 -5.44 -15.97 -11.39
N LYS A 194 -5.54 -17.28 -11.21
CA LYS A 194 -4.37 -18.18 -11.25
C LYS A 194 -3.83 -18.37 -12.66
N LEU A 195 -2.51 -18.61 -12.77
CA LEU A 195 -1.85 -18.93 -14.04
C LEU A 195 -2.48 -20.16 -14.73
N GLU A 196 -2.84 -21.21 -13.98
CA GLU A 196 -3.51 -22.40 -14.54
C GLU A 196 -4.75 -22.04 -15.38
N ASN A 197 -5.57 -21.09 -14.93
CA ASN A 197 -6.77 -20.69 -15.65
C ASN A 197 -6.45 -20.02 -16.99
N LEU A 198 -5.36 -19.24 -17.06
CA LEU A 198 -4.90 -18.64 -18.31
C LEU A 198 -4.48 -19.71 -19.31
N LEU A 199 -3.73 -20.71 -18.85
CA LEU A 199 -3.26 -21.79 -19.71
C LEU A 199 -4.42 -22.64 -20.22
N ASP A 200 -5.39 -22.97 -19.37
CA ASP A 200 -6.59 -23.71 -19.76
C ASP A 200 -7.41 -22.92 -20.79
N ARG A 201 -7.54 -21.61 -20.59
CA ARG A 201 -8.23 -20.73 -21.56
C ARG A 201 -7.50 -20.68 -22.90
N ILE A 202 -6.17 -20.66 -22.90
CA ILE A 202 -5.37 -20.72 -24.13
C ILE A 202 -5.57 -22.08 -24.83
N ARG A 203 -5.57 -23.19 -24.07
CA ARG A 203 -5.82 -24.53 -24.62
C ARG A 203 -7.22 -24.65 -25.25
N GLU A 204 -8.25 -24.17 -24.57
CA GLU A 204 -9.62 -24.12 -25.10
C GLU A 204 -9.66 -23.36 -26.43
N PHE A 205 -9.12 -22.13 -26.47
CA PHE A 205 -9.13 -21.31 -27.67
C PHE A 205 -8.28 -21.91 -28.81
N ALA A 206 -7.12 -22.48 -28.48
CA ALA A 206 -6.28 -23.19 -29.43
C ALA A 206 -7.03 -24.39 -30.02
N ALA A 207 -7.69 -25.21 -29.20
CA ALA A 207 -8.48 -26.35 -29.68
C ALA A 207 -9.60 -25.89 -30.63
N GLU A 208 -10.33 -24.82 -30.30
CA GLU A 208 -11.38 -24.27 -31.16
C GLU A 208 -10.85 -23.75 -32.50
N THR A 209 -9.66 -23.14 -32.51
CA THR A 209 -9.12 -22.42 -33.69
C THR A 209 -8.23 -23.30 -34.58
N LEU A 210 -7.47 -24.22 -33.98
CA LEU A 210 -6.42 -25.00 -34.63
C LEU A 210 -6.88 -26.41 -35.04
N THR A 211 -7.74 -27.06 -34.24
CA THR A 211 -8.23 -28.43 -34.55
C THR A 211 -8.97 -28.52 -35.88
N PRO A 212 -9.86 -27.57 -36.27
CA PRO A 212 -10.52 -27.59 -37.58
C PRO A 212 -9.56 -27.51 -38.77
N LYS A 213 -8.31 -27.07 -38.52
CA LYS A 213 -7.25 -26.94 -39.51
C LYS A 213 -6.17 -28.03 -39.38
N ASN A 214 -6.39 -29.05 -38.54
CA ASN A 214 -5.48 -30.17 -38.30
C ASN A 214 -4.09 -29.77 -37.78
N PHE A 215 -3.98 -28.67 -37.03
CA PHE A 215 -2.74 -28.33 -36.35
C PHE A 215 -2.58 -29.13 -35.05
N HIS A 216 -1.40 -29.69 -34.83
CA HIS A 216 -0.96 -30.19 -33.53
C HIS A 216 -0.61 -29.01 -32.62
N PHE A 217 -1.16 -29.00 -31.40
CA PHE A 217 -0.93 -27.94 -30.44
C PHE A 217 -0.22 -28.47 -29.19
N ASP A 218 0.88 -27.82 -28.81
CA ASP A 218 1.61 -28.11 -27.59
C ASP A 218 1.75 -26.85 -26.71
N LEU A 219 1.50 -27.01 -25.40
CA LEU A 219 1.68 -25.94 -24.42
C LEU A 219 2.63 -26.39 -23.31
N THR A 220 3.76 -25.70 -23.19
CA THR A 220 4.78 -25.99 -22.19
C THR A 220 4.96 -24.85 -21.20
N VAL A 221 5.27 -25.21 -19.95
CA VAL A 221 5.50 -24.25 -18.86
C VAL A 221 6.79 -24.62 -18.14
N LYS A 222 7.70 -23.66 -17.98
CA LYS A 222 9.00 -23.85 -17.34
C LYS A 222 9.22 -22.81 -16.24
N ASN A 223 9.64 -23.27 -15.06
CA ASN A 223 10.00 -22.44 -13.90
C ASN A 223 8.88 -21.52 -13.39
N LEU A 224 7.61 -21.92 -13.54
CA LEU A 224 6.44 -21.17 -13.07
C LEU A 224 5.60 -22.01 -12.13
N ASP A 225 5.15 -21.39 -11.03
CA ASP A 225 4.14 -21.98 -10.15
C ASP A 225 2.74 -21.69 -10.72
N LEU A 226 2.04 -22.76 -11.10
CA LEU A 226 0.70 -22.71 -11.69
C LEU A 226 -0.37 -22.16 -10.73
N LYS A 227 -0.14 -22.27 -9.41
CA LYS A 227 -1.07 -21.80 -8.38
C LYS A 227 -0.93 -20.31 -8.07
N LYS A 228 0.17 -19.68 -8.51
CA LYS A 228 0.41 -18.25 -8.29
C LYS A 228 -0.61 -17.42 -9.10
N THR A 229 -1.11 -16.35 -8.49
CA THR A 229 -2.01 -15.40 -9.15
C THR A 229 -1.23 -14.46 -10.05
N LEU A 230 -1.84 -14.10 -11.17
CA LEU A 230 -1.37 -13.07 -12.09
C LEU A 230 -2.20 -11.80 -11.93
N PRO A 231 -1.58 -10.61 -12.02
CA PRO A 231 -2.33 -9.38 -12.17
C PRO A 231 -3.29 -9.46 -13.37
N VAL A 232 -4.50 -8.91 -13.21
CA VAL A 232 -5.55 -8.91 -14.25
C VAL A 232 -5.02 -8.36 -15.58
N ASP A 233 -4.29 -7.24 -15.54
CA ASP A 233 -3.76 -6.62 -16.76
C ASP A 233 -2.76 -7.52 -17.48
N VAL A 234 -1.88 -8.20 -16.73
CA VAL A 234 -0.92 -9.16 -17.29
C VAL A 234 -1.67 -10.34 -17.93
N ARG A 235 -2.61 -10.92 -17.20
CA ARG A 235 -3.44 -12.05 -17.67
C ARG A 235 -4.20 -11.71 -18.95
N GLN A 236 -4.88 -10.56 -18.97
CA GLN A 236 -5.67 -10.09 -20.11
C GLN A 236 -4.80 -9.87 -21.36
N ASN A 237 -3.72 -9.11 -21.21
CA ASN A 237 -2.89 -8.73 -22.35
C ASN A 237 -2.12 -9.93 -22.91
N LEU A 238 -1.60 -10.83 -22.06
CA LEU A 238 -0.98 -12.07 -22.53
C LEU A 238 -1.97 -12.96 -23.28
N TYR A 239 -3.18 -13.17 -22.74
CA TYR A 239 -4.21 -13.95 -23.43
C TYR A 239 -4.55 -13.36 -24.80
N LEU A 240 -4.78 -12.05 -24.87
CA LEU A 240 -5.18 -11.42 -26.13
C LEU A 240 -4.04 -11.35 -27.15
N ILE A 241 -2.78 -11.26 -26.72
CA ILE A 241 -1.62 -11.40 -27.62
C ILE A 241 -1.56 -12.84 -28.15
N CYS A 242 -1.70 -13.84 -27.28
CA CYS A 242 -1.72 -15.25 -27.68
C CYS A 242 -2.87 -15.53 -28.65
N LYS A 243 -4.07 -15.01 -28.38
CA LYS A 243 -5.25 -15.15 -29.24
C LYS A 243 -5.01 -14.59 -30.65
N GLU A 244 -4.44 -13.39 -30.74
CA GLU A 244 -4.10 -12.77 -32.02
C GLU A 244 -3.03 -13.56 -32.77
N ALA A 245 -1.98 -14.02 -32.08
CA ALA A 245 -0.91 -14.83 -32.66
C ALA A 245 -1.44 -16.17 -33.21
N LEU A 246 -2.23 -16.90 -32.43
CA LEU A 246 -2.86 -18.15 -32.86
C LEU A 246 -3.81 -17.93 -34.04
N THR A 247 -4.56 -16.82 -34.06
CA THR A 247 -5.42 -16.46 -35.18
C THR A 247 -4.62 -16.20 -36.45
N ASN A 248 -3.48 -15.50 -36.34
CA ASN A 248 -2.60 -15.24 -37.48
C ASN A 248 -2.01 -16.54 -38.03
N ILE A 249 -1.54 -17.43 -37.16
CA ILE A 249 -1.04 -18.76 -37.54
C ILE A 249 -2.15 -19.54 -38.25
N ALA A 250 -3.34 -19.66 -37.63
CA ALA A 250 -4.45 -20.40 -38.22
C ALA A 250 -4.85 -19.83 -39.58
N LYS A 251 -4.83 -18.51 -39.78
CA LYS A 251 -5.23 -17.88 -41.05
C LYS A 251 -4.19 -18.00 -42.15
N HIS A 252 -2.91 -17.96 -41.80
CA HIS A 252 -1.86 -17.70 -42.79
C HIS A 252 -0.72 -18.72 -42.80
N SER A 253 -0.56 -19.56 -41.79
CA SER A 253 0.47 -20.59 -41.78
C SER A 253 0.07 -21.78 -42.68
N ASN A 254 1.08 -22.34 -43.34
CA ASN A 254 1.03 -23.60 -44.08
C ASN A 254 1.64 -24.78 -43.27
N GLY A 255 1.97 -24.56 -42.01
CA GLY A 255 2.45 -25.59 -41.09
C GLY A 255 1.33 -26.49 -40.57
N ASP A 256 1.71 -27.40 -39.69
CA ASP A 256 0.83 -28.37 -39.04
C ASP A 256 1.07 -28.49 -37.52
N ALA A 257 1.99 -27.71 -36.96
CA ALA A 257 2.28 -27.70 -35.53
C ALA A 257 2.43 -26.28 -34.98
N VAL A 258 1.88 -26.05 -33.79
CA VAL A 258 1.97 -24.81 -33.02
C VAL A 258 2.45 -25.13 -31.61
N GLN A 259 3.46 -24.39 -31.15
CA GLN A 259 3.96 -24.47 -29.80
C GLN A 259 3.76 -23.14 -29.08
N VAL A 260 3.19 -23.21 -27.88
CA VAL A 260 3.11 -22.09 -26.93
C VAL A 260 3.94 -22.47 -25.71
N SER A 261 4.82 -21.57 -25.29
CA SER A 261 5.65 -21.78 -24.10
C SER A 261 5.63 -20.58 -23.18
N PHE A 262 5.58 -20.86 -21.88
CA PHE A 262 5.77 -19.86 -20.82
C PHE A 262 7.01 -20.23 -20.02
N THR A 263 8.00 -19.35 -19.99
CA THR A 263 9.25 -19.58 -19.27
C THR A 263 9.55 -18.40 -18.36
N ARG A 264 9.87 -18.68 -17.10
CA ARG A 264 10.36 -17.65 -16.18
C ARG A 264 11.87 -17.78 -16.00
N THR A 265 12.56 -16.66 -16.17
CA THR A 265 14.00 -16.51 -15.93
C THR A 265 14.21 -15.32 -15.00
N GLY A 266 14.39 -15.59 -13.71
CA GLY A 266 14.45 -14.56 -12.67
C GLY A 266 13.14 -13.78 -12.54
N GLU A 267 13.19 -12.46 -12.73
CA GLU A 267 12.01 -11.57 -12.71
C GLU A 267 11.33 -11.45 -14.07
N VAL A 268 11.86 -12.07 -15.13
CA VAL A 268 11.28 -11.96 -16.47
C VAL A 268 10.41 -13.18 -16.78
N LEU A 269 9.17 -12.92 -17.19
CA LEU A 269 8.32 -13.91 -17.83
C LEU A 269 8.42 -13.74 -19.35
N GLU A 270 8.76 -14.81 -20.04
CA GLU A 270 8.69 -14.92 -21.49
C GLU A 270 7.52 -15.81 -21.90
N MET A 271 6.68 -15.30 -22.80
CA MET A 271 5.66 -16.07 -23.51
C MET A 271 6.08 -16.12 -24.99
N ARG A 272 6.28 -17.33 -25.51
CA ARG A 272 6.67 -17.55 -26.90
C ARG A 272 5.63 -18.42 -27.61
N ILE A 273 5.15 -17.95 -28.75
CA ILE A 273 4.23 -18.66 -29.65
C ILE A 273 4.94 -18.84 -30.98
N SER A 274 5.02 -20.06 -31.49
CA SER A 274 5.64 -20.34 -32.79
C SER A 274 4.94 -21.47 -33.51
N ASP A 275 4.86 -21.38 -34.83
CA ASP A 275 4.48 -22.49 -35.70
C ASP A 275 5.67 -23.02 -36.52
N ASN A 276 5.47 -24.16 -37.19
CA ASN A 276 6.47 -24.79 -38.05
C ASN A 276 6.27 -24.55 -39.56
N GLY A 277 5.47 -23.55 -39.93
CA GLY A 277 5.23 -23.18 -41.32
C GLY A 277 6.49 -22.66 -42.03
N ARG A 278 6.41 -22.56 -43.35
CA ARG A 278 7.46 -21.99 -44.21
C ARG A 278 7.07 -20.60 -44.69
N VAL A 279 8.05 -19.71 -44.79
CA VAL A 279 7.86 -18.39 -45.40
C VAL A 279 7.66 -18.58 -46.90
N GLU A 280 6.44 -18.42 -47.38
CA GLU A 280 6.27 -18.07 -48.79
C GLU A 280 6.85 -16.68 -49.00
N GLU A 281 7.52 -16.44 -50.14
CA GLU A 281 8.29 -15.22 -50.49
C GLU A 281 7.53 -13.89 -50.38
N LYS A 282 6.24 -13.91 -50.00
CA LYS A 282 5.47 -12.73 -49.64
C LYS A 282 5.40 -12.62 -48.12
N PRO A 283 5.99 -11.58 -47.49
CA PRO A 283 5.81 -11.34 -46.07
C PRO A 283 4.32 -11.32 -45.78
N TYR A 284 3.90 -12.08 -44.76
CA TYR A 284 2.53 -12.16 -44.29
C TYR A 284 1.85 -10.78 -44.45
N LYS A 285 0.88 -10.66 -45.37
CA LYS A 285 0.01 -9.48 -45.47
C LYS A 285 -0.95 -9.50 -44.27
N THR A 286 -0.38 -9.35 -43.07
CA THR A 286 -1.16 -8.91 -41.93
C THR A 286 -1.61 -7.49 -42.24
N THR A 287 -2.80 -7.11 -41.78
CA THR A 287 -3.34 -5.75 -41.95
C THR A 287 -2.51 -4.68 -41.22
N GLY A 288 -1.31 -5.00 -40.69
CA GLY A 288 -0.45 -4.16 -39.85
C GLY A 288 -1.03 -3.88 -38.46
N LEU A 289 -2.35 -3.83 -38.36
CA LEU A 289 -3.11 -3.50 -37.16
C LEU A 289 -2.96 -4.55 -36.05
N GLY A 290 -2.96 -5.86 -36.39
CA GLY A 290 -2.81 -6.94 -35.42
C GLY A 290 -1.45 -6.93 -34.70
N LEU A 291 -0.36 -6.79 -35.47
CA LEU A 291 1.01 -6.69 -34.92
C LEU A 291 1.17 -5.42 -34.06
N SER A 292 0.64 -4.29 -34.53
CA SER A 292 0.64 -3.03 -33.78
C SER A 292 -0.12 -3.15 -32.45
N ASN A 293 -1.29 -3.78 -32.45
CA ASN A 293 -2.08 -4.03 -31.24
C ASN A 293 -1.34 -4.93 -30.25
N MET A 294 -0.68 -5.99 -30.72
CA MET A 294 0.14 -6.85 -29.86
C MET A 294 1.31 -6.09 -29.24
N ARG A 295 1.98 -5.22 -30.01
CA ARG A 295 3.07 -4.37 -29.50
C ARG A 295 2.60 -3.39 -28.44
N MET A 296 1.52 -2.66 -28.71
CA MET A 296 0.92 -1.74 -27.73
C MET A 296 0.55 -2.46 -26.43
N ARG A 297 0.05 -3.70 -26.49
CA ARG A 297 -0.25 -4.49 -25.30
C ARG A 297 1.00 -4.92 -24.53
N ALA A 298 2.07 -5.32 -25.22
CA ALA A 298 3.34 -5.64 -24.56
C ALA A 298 3.94 -4.41 -23.85
N GLU A 299 3.89 -3.24 -24.50
CA GLU A 299 4.34 -1.97 -23.92
C GLU A 299 3.54 -1.57 -22.69
N ARG A 300 2.21 -1.79 -22.68
CA ARG A 300 1.35 -1.58 -21.50
C ARG A 300 1.76 -2.41 -20.29
N LEU A 301 2.37 -3.58 -20.53
CA LEU A 301 2.90 -4.43 -19.46
C LEU A 301 4.33 -4.03 -19.05
N GLY A 302 4.87 -2.93 -19.59
CA GLY A 302 6.27 -2.54 -19.40
C GLY A 302 7.25 -3.53 -20.03
N GLY A 303 6.81 -4.29 -21.03
CA GLY A 303 7.60 -5.32 -21.69
C GLY A 303 7.94 -5.02 -23.15
N SER A 304 8.58 -5.98 -23.79
CA SER A 304 8.96 -5.94 -25.20
C SER A 304 8.34 -7.10 -25.96
N ILE A 305 8.03 -6.89 -27.25
CA ILE A 305 7.59 -7.94 -28.16
C ILE A 305 8.52 -8.02 -29.37
N GLU A 306 8.81 -9.24 -29.79
CA GLU A 306 9.62 -9.55 -30.97
C GLU A 306 8.83 -10.46 -31.90
N PHE A 307 8.95 -10.19 -33.20
CA PHE A 307 8.34 -10.97 -34.26
C PHE A 307 9.45 -11.52 -35.15
N SER A 308 9.44 -12.82 -35.40
CA SER A 308 10.33 -13.46 -36.38
C SER A 308 9.49 -14.30 -37.32
N SER A 309 9.91 -14.35 -38.58
CA SER A 309 9.30 -15.22 -39.59
C SER A 309 10.30 -16.23 -40.15
N GLU A 310 11.57 -16.27 -39.73
CA GLU A 310 12.63 -17.02 -40.43
C GLU A 310 12.35 -18.52 -40.59
N ASN A 311 11.72 -19.15 -39.59
CA ASN A 311 11.36 -20.58 -39.57
C ASN A 311 9.89 -20.75 -39.15
N GLY A 312 9.00 -20.06 -39.86
CA GLY A 312 7.59 -19.94 -39.46
C GLY A 312 7.35 -18.68 -38.64
N PHE A 313 6.09 -18.39 -38.35
CA PHE A 313 5.70 -17.20 -37.59
C PHE A 313 5.95 -17.43 -36.08
N CYS A 314 6.79 -16.58 -35.51
CA CYS A 314 7.14 -16.60 -34.10
C CYS A 314 6.89 -15.24 -33.46
N VAL A 315 6.23 -15.27 -32.29
CA VAL A 315 6.01 -14.12 -31.41
C VAL A 315 6.66 -14.42 -30.07
N SER A 316 7.56 -13.56 -29.61
CA SER A 316 8.09 -13.62 -28.24
C SER A 316 7.75 -12.35 -27.48
N VAL A 317 7.10 -12.49 -26.33
CA VAL A 317 6.74 -11.41 -25.42
C VAL A 317 7.53 -11.58 -24.14
N ARG A 318 8.27 -10.55 -23.73
CA ARG A 318 9.04 -10.52 -22.48
C ARG A 318 8.51 -9.42 -21.59
N ILE A 319 8.06 -9.77 -20.39
CA ILE A 319 7.53 -8.81 -19.40
C ILE A 319 8.24 -9.00 -18.06
N LYS A 320 8.41 -7.90 -17.33
CA LYS A 320 8.93 -7.94 -15.96
C LYS A 320 7.79 -8.27 -15.01
N MET A 321 7.93 -9.38 -14.29
CA MET A 321 6.99 -9.77 -13.24
C MET A 321 7.39 -9.10 -11.93
N PRO A 322 6.42 -8.52 -11.19
CA PRO A 322 6.67 -7.97 -9.86
C PRO A 322 6.95 -9.05 -8.80
#